data_AF-Q1WVE2-F1
#
_entry.id   AF-Q1WVE2-F1
#
_cell.length_a   1.000
_cell.length_b   1.000
_cell.length_c   1.000
_cell.angle_alpha   90.00
_cell.angle_beta   90.00
_cell.angle_gamma   90.00
#
_symmetry.space_group_name_H-M   'P 1'
#
loop_
_entity.id
_entity.type
_entity.pdbx_description
1 polymer ?
#
loop_
_entity_poly.entity_id
_entity_poly.type
_entity_poly.pdbx_seq_one_letter_code
_entity_poly.pdbx_strand_id
1 'polypeptide(L)'
;MYNMLNFIPDDMGEVQQKLFWLKANGYPDATEQEVIEKTILDGVQYMFDDALEGPYWTVIWDDTDKKLAVRGATSEIVGYIIPRENHSTFSDDFREASPLTWENLSKQVEKLIGSD
;
A
#
# COMPACT_ATOMS: atom_id res chain seq x y z
N MET A 1 13.01 6.29 -19.94
CA MET A 1 13.08 6.13 -18.47
C MET A 1 11.73 5.65 -18.00
N TYR A 2 11.67 4.52 -17.28
CA TYR A 2 10.47 4.16 -16.53
C TYR A 2 10.15 5.28 -15.54
N ASN A 3 8.87 5.66 -15.42
CA ASN A 3 8.45 6.64 -14.44
C ASN A 3 8.37 5.99 -13.06
N MET A 4 9.47 6.00 -12.31
CA MET A 4 9.58 5.42 -10.98
C MET A 4 8.76 6.18 -9.91
N LEU A 5 8.20 7.35 -10.24
CA LEU A 5 7.42 8.14 -9.30
C LEU A 5 6.14 7.42 -8.86
N ASN A 6 5.44 6.79 -9.82
CA ASN A 6 4.19 6.06 -9.60
C ASN A 6 4.38 4.54 -9.54
N PHE A 7 5.63 4.08 -9.52
CA PHE A 7 5.96 2.67 -9.41
C PHE A 7 5.59 2.18 -8.01
N ILE A 8 4.89 1.04 -7.91
CA ILE A 8 4.55 0.37 -6.65
C ILE A 8 5.51 -0.82 -6.52
N PRO A 9 6.52 -0.75 -5.62
CA PRO A 9 7.43 -1.85 -5.35
C PRO A 9 6.72 -3.12 -4.90
N ASP A 10 7.11 -4.28 -5.43
CA ASP A 10 6.63 -5.60 -4.99
C ASP A 10 7.43 -6.12 -3.78
N ASP A 11 8.68 -5.69 -3.62
CA ASP A 11 9.57 -6.15 -2.54
C ASP A 11 10.57 -5.08 -2.06
N MET A 12 11.38 -5.44 -1.05
CA MET A 12 12.41 -4.56 -0.49
C MET A 12 13.54 -4.21 -1.46
N GLY A 13 13.85 -5.06 -2.45
CA GLY A 13 14.84 -4.74 -3.48
C GLY A 13 14.35 -3.61 -4.39
N GLU A 14 13.07 -3.64 -4.74
CA GLU A 14 12.42 -2.59 -5.51
C GLU A 14 12.20 -1.30 -4.71
N VAL A 15 11.94 -1.40 -3.40
CA VAL A 15 11.96 -0.25 -2.48
C VAL A 15 13.30 0.48 -2.56
N GLN A 16 14.43 -0.25 -2.52
CA GLN A 16 15.75 0.38 -2.62
C GLN A 16 15.98 1.05 -3.99
N GLN A 17 15.51 0.42 -5.08
CA GLN A 17 15.61 1.01 -6.42
C GLN A 17 14.83 2.32 -6.51
N LYS A 18 13.59 2.33 -5.99
CA LYS A 18 12.76 3.54 -5.94
C LYS A 18 13.38 4.61 -5.06
N LEU A 19 13.89 4.25 -3.87
CA LEU A 19 14.57 5.18 -2.97
C LEU A 19 15.81 5.82 -3.62
N PHE A 20 16.65 5.02 -4.27
CA PHE A 20 17.81 5.52 -5.00
C PHE A 20 17.40 6.50 -6.11
N TRP A 21 16.38 6.13 -6.88
CA TRP A 21 15.85 7.00 -7.93
C TRP A 21 15.32 8.31 -7.35
N LEU A 22 14.53 8.29 -6.27
CA LEU A 22 13.99 9.48 -5.62
C LEU A 22 15.11 10.45 -5.20
N LYS A 23 16.14 9.92 -4.52
CA LYS A 23 17.31 10.72 -4.10
C LYS A 23 18.06 11.34 -5.26
N ALA A 24 18.19 10.61 -6.38
CA ALA A 24 18.82 11.12 -7.60
C ALA A 24 17.96 12.14 -8.36
N ASN A 25 16.64 12.21 -8.10
CA ASN A 25 15.68 13.01 -8.87
C ASN A 25 15.00 14.11 -8.03
N GLY A 26 15.74 14.71 -7.09
CA GLY A 26 15.29 15.92 -6.37
C GLY A 26 14.56 15.67 -5.05
N TYR A 27 14.57 14.43 -4.54
CA TYR A 27 14.03 14.07 -3.22
C TYR A 27 15.15 13.55 -2.31
N PRO A 28 16.15 14.38 -1.94
CA PRO A 28 17.34 13.92 -1.21
C PRO A 28 17.02 13.35 0.18
N ASP A 29 15.95 13.85 0.80
CA ASP A 29 15.53 13.48 2.15
C ASP A 29 14.56 12.29 2.19
N ALA A 30 14.21 11.72 1.03
CA ALA A 30 13.35 10.55 0.96
C ALA A 30 13.92 9.40 1.81
N THR A 31 13.05 8.75 2.56
CA THR A 31 13.41 7.63 3.43
C THR A 31 12.83 6.30 2.91
N GLU A 32 13.46 5.19 3.30
CA GLU A 32 12.92 3.85 3.01
C GLU A 32 11.51 3.68 3.59
N GLN A 33 11.30 4.19 4.81
CA GLN A 33 10.04 4.11 5.51
C GLN A 33 8.91 4.79 4.71
N GLU A 34 9.11 6.03 4.25
CA GLU A 34 8.12 6.74 3.43
C GLU A 34 7.86 6.03 2.09
N VAL A 35 8.90 5.39 1.51
CA VAL A 35 8.72 4.59 0.29
C VAL A 35 7.82 3.41 0.59
N ILE A 36 8.05 2.64 1.66
CA ILE A 36 7.21 1.50 2.04
C ILE A 36 5.78 1.94 2.36
N GLU A 37 5.58 2.99 3.16
CA GLU A 37 4.26 3.51 3.49
C GLU A 37 3.49 3.90 2.22
N LYS A 38 4.15 4.57 1.27
CA LYS A 38 3.53 4.92 -0.01
C LYS A 38 3.28 3.70 -0.89
N THR A 39 4.18 2.73 -0.91
CA THR A 39 3.99 1.44 -1.60
C THR A 39 2.71 0.75 -1.12
N ILE A 40 2.53 0.64 0.20
CA ILE A 40 1.35 -0.01 0.79
C ILE A 40 0.08 0.76 0.47
N LEU A 41 0.08 2.09 0.66
CA LEU A 41 -1.10 2.92 0.38
C LEU A 41 -1.51 2.85 -1.10
N ASP A 42 -0.56 3.04 -2.02
CA ASP A 42 -0.82 3.04 -3.46
C ASP A 42 -1.19 1.63 -3.95
N GLY A 43 -0.55 0.59 -3.40
CA GLY A 43 -0.84 -0.81 -3.74
C GLY A 43 -2.26 -1.22 -3.34
N VAL A 44 -2.69 -0.86 -2.13
CA VAL A 44 -4.07 -1.15 -1.68
C VAL A 44 -5.09 -0.33 -2.47
N GLN A 45 -4.80 0.93 -2.79
CA GLN A 45 -5.65 1.73 -3.68
C GLN A 45 -5.80 1.08 -5.05
N TYR A 46 -4.68 0.63 -5.65
CA TYR A 46 -4.69 -0.06 -6.94
C TYR A 46 -5.54 -1.33 -6.90
N MET A 47 -5.45 -2.12 -5.83
CA MET A 47 -6.27 -3.33 -5.68
C MET A 47 -7.78 -3.03 -5.66
N PHE A 48 -8.21 -1.97 -4.98
CA PHE A 48 -9.61 -1.54 -5.04
C PHE A 48 -10.00 -1.02 -6.42
N ASP A 49 -9.15 -0.21 -7.04
CA ASP A 49 -9.42 0.34 -8.37
C ASP A 49 -9.55 -0.76 -9.43
N ASP A 50 -8.72 -1.79 -9.36
CA ASP A 50 -8.77 -2.96 -10.24
C ASP A 50 -10.05 -3.77 -10.00
N ALA A 51 -10.33 -4.12 -8.72
CA ALA A 51 -11.49 -4.93 -8.36
C ALA A 51 -12.84 -4.24 -8.63
N LEU A 52 -12.89 -2.91 -8.56
CA LEU A 52 -14.11 -2.12 -8.81
C LEU A 52 -14.18 -1.59 -10.25
N GLU A 53 -13.18 -1.91 -11.09
CA GLU A 53 -13.03 -1.39 -12.46
C GLU A 53 -13.07 0.15 -12.52
N GLY A 54 -12.51 0.81 -11.51
CA GLY A 54 -12.40 2.26 -11.43
C GLY A 54 -12.17 2.82 -10.01
N PRO A 55 -11.77 4.11 -9.91
CA PRO A 55 -11.41 4.76 -8.65
C PRO A 55 -12.62 5.22 -7.84
N TYR A 56 -13.53 4.29 -7.52
CA TYR A 56 -14.77 4.58 -6.81
C TYR A 56 -14.57 4.71 -5.30
N TRP A 57 -13.62 3.96 -4.75
CA TRP A 57 -13.33 3.92 -3.31
C TRP A 57 -11.96 4.56 -3.05
N THR A 58 -11.75 5.06 -1.83
CA THR A 58 -10.51 5.75 -1.47
C THR A 58 -9.89 5.13 -0.23
N VAL A 59 -8.60 4.82 -0.32
CA VAL A 59 -7.79 4.30 0.78
C VAL A 59 -7.00 5.45 1.40
N ILE A 60 -7.03 5.55 2.73
CA ILE A 60 -6.29 6.57 3.48
C ILE A 60 -5.66 5.94 4.73
N TRP A 61 -4.64 6.60 5.27
CA TRP A 61 -4.15 6.27 6.61
C TRP A 61 -5.18 6.67 7.67
N ASP A 62 -5.51 5.73 8.56
CA ASP A 62 -6.19 6.02 9.84
C ASP A 62 -5.17 6.13 10.97
N ASP A 63 -4.15 5.27 10.95
CA ASP A 63 -2.93 5.35 11.77
C ASP A 63 -1.76 4.98 10.86
N THR A 64 -0.88 5.94 10.60
CA THR A 64 0.22 5.80 9.63
C THR A 64 1.06 4.56 9.93
N ASP A 65 1.32 3.77 8.89
CA ASP A 65 2.05 2.50 8.94
C ASP A 65 1.37 1.38 9.75
N LYS A 66 0.16 1.58 10.28
CA LYS A 66 -0.51 0.58 11.13
C LYS A 66 -1.89 0.19 10.67
N LYS A 67 -2.64 1.14 10.09
CA LYS A 67 -4.03 0.90 9.73
C LYS A 67 -4.48 1.83 8.62
N LEU A 68 -5.06 1.23 7.60
CA LEU A 68 -5.73 1.95 6.51
C LEU A 68 -7.23 1.97 6.76
N ALA A 69 -7.85 3.12 6.51
CA ALA A 69 -9.29 3.27 6.40
C ALA A 69 -9.69 3.24 4.92
N VAL A 70 -10.75 2.48 4.61
CA VAL A 70 -11.31 2.42 3.26
C VAL A 70 -12.63 3.19 3.25
N ARG A 71 -12.72 4.17 2.35
CA ARG A 71 -13.92 4.97 2.10
C ARG A 71 -14.65 4.46 0.87
N GLY A 72 -15.94 4.18 1.02
CA GLY A 72 -16.83 3.83 -0.08
C GLY A 72 -17.15 5.04 -0.98
N ALA A 73 -17.98 4.81 -1.98
CA ALA A 73 -18.35 5.82 -2.98
C ALA A 73 -19.07 7.05 -2.38
N THR A 74 -19.67 6.92 -1.19
CA THR A 74 -20.31 8.04 -0.48
C THR A 74 -19.45 8.61 0.67
N SER A 75 -18.14 8.29 0.66
CA SER A 75 -17.13 8.72 1.66
C SER A 75 -17.31 8.15 3.08
N GLU A 76 -18.24 7.25 3.28
CA GLU A 76 -18.40 6.45 4.49
C GLU A 76 -17.23 5.47 4.67
N ILE A 77 -16.83 5.21 5.91
CA ILE A 77 -15.83 4.18 6.20
C ILE A 77 -16.50 2.81 6.06
N VAL A 78 -16.09 2.03 5.05
CA VAL A 78 -16.63 0.68 4.78
C VAL A 78 -15.81 -0.41 5.47
N GLY A 79 -14.59 -0.10 5.89
CA GLY A 79 -13.75 -1.00 6.65
C GLY A 79 -12.34 -0.49 6.87
N TYR A 80 -11.51 -1.38 7.41
CA TYR A 80 -10.11 -1.12 7.69
C TYR A 80 -9.26 -2.27 7.17
N ILE A 81 -8.04 -1.93 6.77
CA ILE A 81 -7.01 -2.89 6.38
C ILE A 81 -5.86 -2.77 7.36
N ILE A 82 -5.33 -3.91 7.79
CA ILE A 82 -4.25 -4.03 8.78
C ILE A 82 -3.14 -4.96 8.28
N PRO A 83 -1.92 -4.90 8.86
CA PRO A 83 -0.85 -5.85 8.59
C PRO A 83 -1.26 -7.30 8.90
N ARG A 84 -0.44 -8.27 8.46
CA ARG A 84 -0.59 -9.67 8.87
C ARG A 84 -0.61 -9.80 10.39
N GLU A 85 -1.29 -10.85 10.87
CA GLU A 85 -1.27 -11.19 12.30
C GLU A 85 0.17 -11.24 12.85
N ASN A 86 0.33 -10.84 14.10
CA ASN A 86 1.61 -10.69 14.81
C ASN A 86 2.54 -9.57 14.32
N HIS A 87 2.10 -8.71 13.39
CA HIS A 87 2.82 -7.52 12.99
C HIS A 87 2.11 -6.26 13.50
N SER A 88 2.89 -5.32 14.05
CA SER A 88 2.34 -4.07 14.57
C SER A 88 2.25 -2.96 13.52
N THR A 89 3.02 -3.09 12.42
CA THR A 89 3.10 -2.14 11.33
C THR A 89 3.14 -2.85 9.97
N PHE A 90 2.75 -2.15 8.91
CA PHE A 90 2.88 -2.64 7.53
C PHE A 90 4.35 -2.71 7.13
N SER A 91 5.18 -1.77 7.58
CA SER A 91 6.59 -1.76 7.25
C SER A 91 7.36 -2.92 7.88
N ASP A 92 7.02 -3.35 9.10
CA ASP A 92 7.57 -4.58 9.70
C ASP A 92 7.17 -5.81 8.89
N ASP A 93 5.88 -5.92 8.56
CA ASP A 93 5.32 -7.02 7.77
C ASP A 93 5.99 -7.11 6.38
N PHE A 94 6.08 -5.98 5.68
CA PHE A 94 6.63 -5.89 4.34
C PHE A 94 8.13 -6.21 4.29
N ARG A 95 8.89 -5.80 5.30
CA ARG A 95 10.31 -6.14 5.43
C ARG A 95 10.53 -7.63 5.72
N GLU A 96 9.64 -8.25 6.48
CA GLU A 96 9.73 -9.68 6.80
C GLU A 96 9.43 -10.54 5.56
N ALA A 97 8.29 -10.30 4.91
CA ALA A 97 7.84 -11.11 3.79
C ALA A 97 6.85 -10.36 2.88
N SER A 98 7.38 -9.50 2.01
CA SER A 98 6.59 -8.70 1.05
C SER A 98 5.52 -9.51 0.28
N PRO A 99 5.79 -10.72 -0.25
CA PRO A 99 4.76 -11.51 -0.92
C PRO A 99 3.57 -11.89 -0.03
N LEU A 100 3.82 -12.19 1.25
CA LEU A 100 2.78 -12.53 2.22
C LEU A 100 2.01 -11.29 2.67
N THR A 101 2.67 -10.13 2.72
CA THR A 101 1.99 -8.85 2.93
C THR A 101 0.97 -8.60 1.81
N TRP A 102 1.37 -8.74 0.54
CA TRP A 102 0.45 -8.55 -0.59
C TRP A 102 -0.71 -9.56 -0.60
N GLU A 103 -0.44 -10.83 -0.30
CA GLU A 103 -1.50 -11.85 -0.18
C GLU A 103 -2.52 -11.46 0.89
N ASN A 104 -2.06 -10.99 2.05
CA ASN A 104 -2.92 -10.53 3.15
C ASN A 104 -3.74 -9.29 2.78
N LEU A 105 -3.14 -8.35 2.05
CA LEU A 105 -3.83 -7.14 1.57
C LEU A 105 -4.92 -7.51 0.56
N SER A 106 -4.62 -8.36 -0.43
CA SER A 106 -5.59 -8.84 -1.43
C SER A 106 -6.81 -9.49 -0.76
N LYS A 107 -6.58 -10.39 0.21
CA LYS A 107 -7.66 -11.07 0.96
C LYS A 107 -8.56 -10.10 1.72
N GLN A 108 -7.98 -9.04 2.30
CA GLN A 108 -8.77 -8.02 2.99
C GLN A 108 -9.56 -7.15 2.01
N VAL A 109 -8.99 -6.83 0.84
CA VAL A 109 -9.70 -6.11 -0.23
C VAL A 109 -10.89 -6.95 -0.74
N GLU A 110 -10.67 -8.21 -1.11
CA GLU A 110 -11.71 -9.16 -1.56
C GLU A 110 -12.88 -9.25 -0.57
N LYS A 111 -12.55 -9.37 0.73
CA LYS A 111 -13.54 -9.39 1.81
C LYS A 111 -14.34 -8.09 1.90
N LEU A 112 -13.70 -6.93 1.69
CA LEU A 112 -14.36 -5.62 1.79
C LEU A 112 -15.26 -5.31 0.59
N ILE A 113 -14.88 -5.75 -0.61
CA ILE A 113 -15.73 -5.61 -1.82
C ILE A 113 -16.90 -6.59 -1.82
N GLY A 114 -16.82 -7.68 -1.04
CA GLY A 114 -17.86 -8.70 -0.97
C GLY A 114 -17.81 -9.72 -2.10
N SER A 115 -16.63 -9.92 -2.70
CA SER A 115 -16.35 -10.97 -3.67
C SER A 115 -15.87 -12.21 -2.91
N ASP A 116 -16.78 -13.15 -2.62
CA ASP A 116 -16.48 -14.50 -2.10
C ASP A 116 -16.25 -15.49 -3.25
#